data_AF-Q86JN4-F1
#
_entry.id   AF-Q86JN4-F1
#
_cell.length_a   1.000
_cell.length_b   1.000
_cell.length_c   1.000
_cell.angle_alpha   90.00
_cell.angle_beta   90.00
_cell.angle_gamma   90.00
#
_symmetry.space_group_name_H-M   'P 1'
#
loop_
_entity.id
_entity.type
_entity.pdbx_description
1 polymer ?
#
loop_
_entity_poly.entity_id
_entity_poly.type
_entity_poly.pdbx_seq_one_letter_code
_entity_poly.pdbx_strand_id
1 'polypeptide(L)'
;MDDKNNYLSSLDNNEENNSNNNNYNNNNNNNNNNEQQQQQQQQFYQQRRNSLTYIPNNIIENNINHHNHNNNNNNNINNDNSILYSNDNTTLTQREYADADYPSEDEQEDEEEIDGTISKEVEETITLIGKGTNVIIDKGNNESLILNVNEDILATTTTTTTTKIEHRHQKPQGMCYDGRRNYILMVDALVALLFAPIVYSTYYIPNTTFSPFKDNGNGASGVSTGVGSGVDSPNEEMNEFWKYWYYNIAWSKYVLWMICIICGFAYVSMITEKRSVPFHCRYKRHRDFFQLLFVGTIWFAIGGPSRALFGKNDIIIGLDDHITQNTTHGYSAEESFFYNYFGFFIPFLLGLHFTYLDRNLFLRSAGDKFGTPSLWRTFKPLEIIVLCPIILFILTMAAIHIYLIIQDKLWEYFAIAYGLFFFILIGVSLLIKSRYYLHIHHYFMFGCMIPLTGFQTILSLISLGAVSGIAVEGVSRWSMGFLWYRGERVL
;
A
#
# COMPACT_ATOMS: atom_id res chain seq x y z
N MET A 1 -55.03 -7.57 -28.54
CA MET A 1 -55.72 -7.43 -29.83
C MET A 1 -54.72 -7.76 -30.90
N ASP A 2 -55.15 -8.67 -31.77
CA ASP A 2 -54.54 -9.08 -33.04
C ASP A 2 -53.35 -10.04 -33.00
N ASP A 3 -53.75 -11.30 -32.81
CA ASP A 3 -53.18 -12.46 -33.53
C ASP A 3 -53.19 -12.23 -35.05
N LYS A 4 -52.13 -12.67 -35.73
CA LYS A 4 -52.14 -13.34 -37.05
C LYS A 4 -50.68 -13.64 -37.47
N ASN A 5 -50.22 -14.86 -37.29
CA ASN A 5 -50.34 -16.00 -38.22
C ASN A 5 -49.50 -15.86 -39.50
N ASN A 6 -48.47 -16.70 -39.54
CA ASN A 6 -48.15 -17.64 -40.61
C ASN A 6 -48.20 -17.15 -42.06
N TYR A 7 -47.01 -16.96 -42.63
CA TYR A 7 -46.75 -17.38 -44.01
C TYR A 7 -45.51 -18.29 -44.04
N LEU A 8 -45.82 -19.59 -44.09
CA LEU A 8 -44.99 -20.66 -44.64
C LEU A 8 -45.26 -20.71 -46.15
N SER A 9 -44.23 -20.64 -46.99
CA SER A 9 -44.16 -21.29 -48.31
C SER A 9 -42.76 -21.08 -48.91
N SER A 10 -41.97 -22.15 -48.94
CA SER A 10 -41.57 -22.91 -50.14
C SER A 10 -40.28 -22.38 -50.78
N LEU A 11 -39.14 -23.06 -50.56
CA LEU A 11 -38.58 -24.06 -51.49
C LEU A 11 -38.27 -23.42 -52.86
N ASP A 12 -37.01 -23.19 -53.22
CA ASP A 12 -36.10 -24.21 -53.73
C ASP A 12 -34.83 -23.61 -54.38
N ASN A 13 -33.73 -24.34 -54.17
CA ASN A 13 -32.63 -24.61 -55.10
C ASN A 13 -31.59 -23.53 -55.47
N ASN A 14 -30.41 -23.79 -54.89
CA ASN A 14 -29.15 -24.11 -55.57
C ASN A 14 -28.22 -23.04 -56.14
N GLU A 15 -26.94 -23.41 -56.01
CA GLU A 15 -25.75 -22.96 -56.72
C GLU A 15 -25.10 -21.68 -56.19
N GLU A 16 -24.11 -21.85 -55.30
CA GLU A 16 -22.69 -21.97 -55.65
C GLU A 16 -22.05 -20.59 -55.92
N ASN A 17 -21.24 -20.11 -54.97
CA ASN A 17 -19.82 -19.85 -55.21
C ASN A 17 -19.17 -19.15 -54.01
N ASN A 18 -18.56 -19.97 -53.16
CA ASN A 18 -17.13 -19.95 -52.92
C ASN A 18 -16.43 -18.58 -53.05
N SER A 19 -16.22 -17.87 -51.94
CA SER A 19 -15.03 -17.02 -51.79
C SER A 19 -14.78 -16.61 -50.34
N ASN A 20 -13.50 -16.70 -49.97
CA ASN A 20 -12.82 -15.98 -48.90
C ASN A 20 -13.01 -16.46 -47.47
N ASN A 21 -12.56 -17.70 -47.26
CA ASN A 21 -12.10 -18.21 -45.98
C ASN A 21 -10.62 -17.82 -45.78
N ASN A 22 -10.35 -16.56 -45.41
CA ASN A 22 -8.99 -16.08 -45.08
C ASN A 22 -9.06 -15.09 -43.91
N ASN A 23 -9.27 -15.57 -42.68
CA ASN A 23 -9.05 -14.70 -41.51
C ASN A 23 -8.71 -15.39 -40.18
N TYR A 24 -8.25 -16.65 -40.18
CA TYR A 24 -7.96 -17.38 -38.94
C TYR A 24 -6.49 -17.37 -38.48
N ASN A 25 -5.58 -16.67 -39.18
CA ASN A 25 -4.14 -16.77 -38.89
C ASN A 25 -3.52 -15.63 -38.05
N ASN A 26 -4.31 -14.66 -37.56
CA ASN A 26 -3.72 -13.50 -36.86
C ASN A 26 -3.74 -13.57 -35.32
N ASN A 27 -4.38 -14.58 -34.71
CA ASN A 27 -4.44 -14.69 -33.24
C ASN A 27 -3.24 -15.39 -32.61
N ASN A 28 -2.50 -16.24 -33.33
CA ASN A 28 -1.37 -16.98 -32.73
C ASN A 28 -0.14 -16.09 -32.44
N ASN A 29 0.08 -15.01 -33.20
CA ASN A 29 1.23 -14.14 -32.97
C ASN A 29 1.12 -13.28 -31.70
N ASN A 30 -0.11 -12.96 -31.26
CA ASN A 30 -0.29 -12.14 -30.04
C ASN A 30 -0.04 -12.94 -28.76
N ASN A 31 -0.31 -14.25 -28.74
CA ASN A 31 -0.06 -15.07 -27.56
C ASN A 31 1.44 -15.27 -27.31
N ASN A 32 2.23 -15.52 -28.37
CA ASN A 32 3.69 -15.69 -28.23
C ASN A 32 4.39 -14.43 -27.71
N ASN A 33 3.92 -13.24 -28.09
CA ASN A 33 4.48 -11.98 -27.61
C ASN A 33 4.19 -11.75 -26.12
N ASN A 34 3.01 -12.14 -25.64
CA ASN A 34 2.66 -12.01 -24.23
C ASN A 34 3.45 -13.00 -23.36
N GLU A 35 3.66 -14.23 -23.84
CA GLU A 35 4.48 -15.23 -23.14
C GLU A 35 5.96 -14.79 -23.05
N GLN A 36 6.53 -14.26 -24.14
CA GLN A 36 7.90 -13.74 -24.12
C GLN A 36 8.06 -12.54 -23.17
N GLN A 37 7.08 -11.63 -23.14
CA GLN A 37 7.12 -10.49 -22.19
C GLN A 37 7.01 -10.96 -20.74
N GLN A 38 6.15 -11.94 -20.44
CA GLN A 38 6.06 -12.54 -19.11
C GLN A 38 7.36 -13.26 -18.71
N GLN A 39 7.98 -14.02 -19.61
CA GLN A 39 9.24 -14.70 -19.34
C GLN A 39 10.39 -13.71 -19.10
N GLN A 40 10.50 -12.64 -19.89
CA GLN A 40 11.50 -11.59 -19.66
C GLN A 40 11.30 -10.90 -18.31
N GLN A 41 10.04 -10.63 -17.94
CA GLN A 41 9.70 -10.03 -16.66
C GLN A 41 10.03 -10.98 -15.48
N GLN A 42 9.74 -12.27 -15.61
CA GLN A 42 10.10 -13.28 -14.61
C GLN A 42 11.62 -13.45 -14.48
N GLN A 43 12.37 -13.47 -15.58
CA GLN A 43 13.83 -13.51 -15.57
C GLN A 43 14.43 -12.27 -14.89
N PHE A 44 13.86 -11.09 -15.13
CA PHE A 44 14.28 -9.86 -14.44
C PHE A 44 14.08 -9.97 -12.92
N TYR A 45 12.93 -10.48 -12.47
CA TYR A 45 12.68 -10.68 -11.03
C TYR A 45 13.59 -11.76 -10.42
N GLN A 46 13.85 -12.87 -11.13
CA GLN A 46 14.78 -13.90 -10.66
C GLN A 46 16.23 -13.40 -10.57
N GLN A 47 16.71 -12.65 -11.57
CA GLN A 47 18.04 -12.04 -11.53
C GLN A 47 18.17 -11.07 -10.36
N ARG A 48 17.14 -10.26 -10.11
CA ARG A 48 17.11 -9.33 -8.97
C ARG A 48 17.15 -10.08 -7.64
N ARG A 49 16.37 -11.16 -7.50
CA ARG A 49 16.35 -12.02 -6.30
C ARG A 49 17.73 -12.67 -6.06
N ASN A 50 18.39 -13.18 -7.12
CA ASN A 50 19.72 -13.78 -7.03
C ASN A 50 20.83 -12.76 -6.73
N SER A 51 20.71 -11.52 -7.21
CA SER A 51 21.67 -10.45 -6.92
C SER A 51 21.68 -10.00 -5.46
N LEU A 52 20.61 -10.33 -4.71
CA LEU A 52 20.44 -9.98 -3.30
C LEU A 52 20.75 -11.15 -2.36
N THR A 53 21.37 -12.22 -2.86
CA THR A 53 21.68 -13.40 -2.04
C THR A 53 22.68 -13.03 -0.95
N TYR A 54 22.17 -12.89 0.27
CA TYR A 54 22.94 -12.83 1.50
C TYR A 54 23.80 -14.08 1.59
N ILE A 55 25.13 -13.93 1.54
CA ILE A 55 26.06 -14.99 1.89
C ILE A 55 26.08 -15.01 3.42
N PRO A 56 25.43 -15.98 4.10
CA PRO A 56 25.61 -16.11 5.53
C PRO A 56 27.10 -16.27 5.76
N ASN A 57 27.66 -15.40 6.61
CA ASN A 57 28.97 -15.65 7.19
C ASN A 57 28.85 -16.99 7.91
N ASN A 58 29.24 -18.06 7.21
CA ASN A 58 29.47 -19.35 7.82
C ASN A 58 30.40 -19.06 8.98
N ILE A 59 29.86 -19.24 10.18
CA ILE A 59 30.63 -19.38 11.39
C ILE A 59 31.66 -20.43 11.02
N ILE A 60 32.90 -19.97 10.81
CA ILE A 60 34.06 -20.83 10.82
C ILE A 60 34.11 -21.31 12.26
N GLU A 61 33.31 -22.33 12.56
CA GLU A 61 33.52 -23.17 13.72
C GLU A 61 34.91 -23.73 13.50
N ASN A 62 35.84 -23.11 14.21
CA ASN A 62 37.21 -23.52 14.33
C ASN A 62 37.21 -24.98 14.74
N ASN A 63 37.31 -25.84 13.73
CA ASN A 63 37.66 -27.23 13.87
C ASN A 63 39.14 -27.24 14.25
N ILE A 64 39.42 -26.92 15.52
CA ILE A 64 40.73 -27.04 16.13
C ILE A 64 41.00 -28.52 16.20
N ASN A 65 41.59 -29.02 15.11
CA ASN A 65 42.26 -30.29 15.02
C ASN A 65 43.38 -30.31 16.07
N HIS A 66 43.05 -30.84 17.24
CA HIS A 66 44.01 -31.06 18.30
C HIS A 66 44.78 -32.36 18.01
N HIS A 67 46.08 -32.18 17.78
CA HIS A 67 47.17 -33.15 18.01
C HIS A 67 47.23 -34.36 17.05
N ASN A 68 48.39 -34.76 16.51
CA ASN A 68 49.73 -34.68 17.07
C ASN A 68 50.79 -34.98 16.00
N HIS A 69 51.98 -34.37 16.14
CA HIS A 69 53.34 -34.78 15.71
C HIS A 69 53.54 -35.37 14.29
N ASN A 70 54.50 -34.93 13.46
CA ASN A 70 55.90 -34.65 13.80
C ASN A 70 56.66 -34.02 12.61
N ASN A 71 57.73 -33.29 12.94
CA ASN A 71 58.98 -33.05 12.17
C ASN A 71 59.07 -31.98 11.05
N ASN A 72 59.80 -30.92 11.43
CA ASN A 72 61.01 -30.39 10.78
C ASN A 72 60.90 -29.86 9.34
N ASN A 73 60.89 -28.54 9.18
CA ASN A 73 62.13 -27.80 8.98
C ASN A 73 61.92 -26.28 8.87
N ASN A 74 62.86 -25.59 9.50
CA ASN A 74 63.20 -24.18 9.40
C ASN A 74 62.92 -23.54 8.02
N ASN A 75 62.29 -22.37 8.03
CA ASN A 75 62.91 -21.17 7.47
C ASN A 75 62.20 -19.88 7.93
N ASN A 76 62.94 -19.22 8.80
CA ASN A 76 62.94 -17.83 9.22
C ASN A 76 62.65 -16.82 8.08
N ILE A 77 61.47 -16.17 8.07
CA ILE A 77 61.28 -14.87 7.40
C ILE A 77 60.40 -14.00 8.30
N ASN A 78 61.06 -13.05 8.95
CA ASN A 78 60.47 -11.86 9.56
C ASN A 78 59.64 -11.11 8.52
N ASN A 79 58.37 -10.84 8.82
CA ASN A 79 57.62 -9.77 8.17
C ASN A 79 56.61 -9.21 9.18
N ASP A 80 57.11 -8.28 9.98
CA ASP A 80 56.29 -7.28 10.68
C ASP A 80 55.56 -6.44 9.63
N ASN A 81 54.28 -6.70 9.42
CA ASN A 81 53.35 -5.77 8.81
C ASN A 81 51.97 -6.00 9.41
N SER A 82 51.76 -5.40 10.58
CA SER A 82 50.46 -5.26 11.23
C SER A 82 49.59 -4.29 10.41
N ILE A 83 49.04 -4.76 9.29
CA ILE A 83 47.99 -4.03 8.58
C ILE A 83 46.68 -4.34 9.32
N LEU A 84 46.34 -3.42 10.21
CA LEU A 84 45.08 -3.40 10.96
C LEU A 84 43.95 -3.06 9.97
N TYR A 85 43.50 -4.05 9.20
CA TYR A 85 42.23 -3.96 8.48
C TYR A 85 41.11 -4.01 9.52
N SER A 86 40.61 -2.84 9.91
CA SER A 86 39.27 -2.70 10.50
C SER A 86 38.28 -3.12 9.42
N ASN A 87 37.94 -4.42 9.46
CA ASN A 87 36.78 -4.96 8.77
C ASN A 87 35.54 -4.48 9.51
N ASP A 88 35.22 -3.20 9.35
CA ASP A 88 33.89 -2.67 9.67
C ASP A 88 32.90 -3.11 8.56
N ASN A 89 32.87 -4.42 8.29
CA ASN A 89 31.75 -5.05 7.63
C ASN A 89 30.60 -4.97 8.63
N THR A 90 29.90 -3.84 8.58
CA THR A 90 28.64 -3.63 9.28
C THR A 90 27.60 -4.55 8.64
N THR A 91 27.70 -5.85 8.88
CA THR A 91 26.68 -6.83 8.57
C THR A 91 25.41 -6.39 9.26
N LEU A 92 24.39 -6.08 8.45
CA LEU A 92 23.02 -5.83 8.89
C LEU A 92 22.65 -6.90 9.91
N THR A 93 22.12 -6.50 11.07
CA THR A 93 21.58 -7.51 11.98
C THR A 93 20.39 -8.17 11.30
N GLN A 94 20.17 -9.47 11.53
CA GLN A 94 19.03 -10.22 10.99
C GLN A 94 17.69 -9.48 11.21
N ARG A 95 17.61 -8.69 12.28
CA ARG A 95 16.45 -7.84 12.63
C ARG A 95 16.25 -6.67 11.68
N GLU A 96 17.31 -6.05 11.16
CA GLU A 96 17.24 -4.94 10.20
C GLU A 96 16.85 -5.45 8.80
N TYR A 97 17.31 -6.65 8.40
CA TYR A 97 16.87 -7.30 7.17
C TYR A 97 15.40 -7.72 7.24
N ALA A 98 14.97 -8.23 8.39
CA ALA A 98 13.57 -8.62 8.60
C ALA A 98 12.59 -7.45 8.41
N ASP A 99 12.94 -6.24 8.87
CA ASP A 99 12.04 -5.08 8.73
C ASP A 99 11.94 -4.57 7.27
N ALA A 100 12.94 -4.82 6.41
CA ALA A 100 12.98 -4.27 5.04
C ALA A 100 12.15 -5.07 4.03
N ASP A 101 12.08 -6.40 4.16
CA ASP A 101 11.68 -7.22 3.02
C ASP A 101 10.90 -8.49 3.39
N TYR A 102 10.35 -8.66 4.61
CA TYR A 102 9.55 -9.86 4.97
C TYR A 102 8.55 -10.17 3.83
N PRO A 103 8.79 -11.23 3.02
CA PRO A 103 7.68 -11.94 2.44
C PRO A 103 7.08 -12.63 3.66
N SER A 104 5.98 -12.12 4.17
CA SER A 104 5.24 -12.85 5.21
C SER A 104 5.08 -14.27 4.70
N GLU A 105 5.76 -15.23 5.33
CA GLU A 105 5.57 -16.65 5.05
C GLU A 105 4.07 -17.00 5.19
N ASP A 106 3.34 -16.25 6.02
CA ASP A 106 1.89 -16.37 6.15
C ASP A 106 1.07 -15.68 5.03
N GLU A 107 1.65 -14.79 4.21
CA GLU A 107 0.99 -14.34 2.96
C GLU A 107 1.28 -15.31 1.80
N GLN A 108 2.27 -16.20 1.92
CA GLN A 108 2.39 -17.33 0.98
C GLN A 108 1.27 -18.35 1.14
N GLU A 109 0.57 -18.42 2.29
CA GLU A 109 -0.60 -19.30 2.42
C GLU A 109 -1.76 -18.90 1.49
N ASP A 110 -1.86 -17.63 1.07
CA ASP A 110 -2.94 -17.17 0.18
C ASP A 110 -2.46 -16.78 -1.24
N GLU A 111 -1.20 -16.37 -1.45
CA GLU A 111 -0.75 -15.89 -2.78
C GLU A 111 0.33 -16.73 -3.47
N GLU A 112 0.96 -17.68 -2.80
CA GLU A 112 1.94 -18.59 -3.41
C GLU A 112 1.64 -20.07 -3.05
N GLU A 113 0.41 -20.52 -3.38
CA GLU A 113 0.32 -21.80 -4.10
C GLU A 113 1.01 -21.53 -5.45
N ILE A 114 2.34 -21.48 -5.40
CA ILE A 114 3.22 -21.45 -6.57
C ILE A 114 2.65 -22.58 -7.42
N ASP A 115 2.42 -22.31 -8.69
CA ASP A 115 2.39 -23.34 -9.73
C ASP A 115 3.80 -23.97 -9.81
N GLY A 116 4.27 -24.47 -8.66
CA GLY A 116 5.46 -25.24 -8.47
C GLY A 116 5.14 -26.48 -9.24
N THR A 117 5.58 -26.48 -10.48
CA THR A 117 5.72 -27.70 -11.23
C THR A 117 6.74 -28.47 -10.44
N ILE A 118 6.30 -29.34 -9.53
CA ILE A 118 7.19 -30.29 -8.88
C ILE A 118 7.57 -31.23 -10.01
N SER A 119 8.62 -30.88 -10.73
CA SER A 119 9.26 -31.76 -11.69
C SER A 119 10.07 -32.74 -10.87
N LYS A 120 9.50 -33.92 -10.63
CA LYS A 120 10.28 -35.04 -10.15
C LYS A 120 10.94 -35.68 -11.36
N GLU A 121 12.25 -35.49 -11.50
CA GLU A 121 13.04 -36.29 -12.42
C GLU A 121 13.28 -37.65 -11.76
N VAL A 122 12.76 -38.70 -12.38
CA VAL A 122 13.08 -40.07 -12.01
C VAL A 122 14.03 -40.59 -13.07
N GLU A 123 15.28 -40.81 -12.67
CA GLU A 123 16.25 -41.52 -13.49
C GLU A 123 16.12 -43.02 -13.21
N GLU A 124 15.66 -43.78 -14.22
CA GLU A 124 15.75 -45.22 -14.20
C GLU A 124 16.94 -45.66 -15.06
N THR A 125 17.92 -46.31 -14.43
CA THR A 125 19.05 -46.91 -15.14
C THR A 125 18.78 -48.39 -15.33
N ILE A 126 18.62 -48.81 -16.59
CA ILE A 126 18.46 -50.22 -16.94
C ILE A 126 19.80 -50.72 -17.47
N THR A 127 20.39 -51.70 -16.77
CA THR A 127 21.62 -52.36 -17.20
C THR A 127 21.28 -53.71 -17.83
N LEU A 128 21.60 -53.89 -19.10
CA LEU A 128 21.43 -55.16 -19.80
C LEU A 128 22.73 -55.95 -19.73
N ILE A 129 22.76 -57.01 -18.94
CA ILE A 129 23.91 -57.92 -18.86
C ILE A 129 23.60 -59.16 -19.71
N GLY A 130 24.22 -59.24 -20.88
CA GLY A 130 24.20 -60.42 -21.72
C GLY A 130 25.24 -61.43 -21.23
N LYS A 131 24.81 -62.64 -20.83
CA LYS A 131 25.72 -63.77 -20.63
C LYS A 131 25.09 -65.03 -21.23
N GLY A 132 25.42 -65.31 -22.49
CA GLY A 132 24.81 -66.38 -23.29
C GLY A 132 23.42 -66.00 -23.81
N THR A 133 22.55 -67.00 -24.00
CA THR A 133 21.21 -66.83 -24.59
C THR A 133 20.18 -66.13 -23.71
N ASN A 134 20.56 -65.68 -22.51
CA ASN A 134 19.63 -65.10 -21.56
C ASN A 134 20.09 -63.67 -21.20
N VAL A 135 19.25 -62.69 -21.49
CA VAL A 135 19.44 -61.30 -21.09
C VAL A 135 18.61 -61.08 -19.82
N ILE A 136 19.29 -60.69 -18.74
CA ILE A 136 18.64 -60.34 -17.47
C ILE A 136 18.51 -58.82 -17.44
N ILE A 137 17.27 -58.32 -17.38
CA ILE A 137 16.95 -56.92 -17.16
C ILE A 137 16.73 -56.73 -15.67
N ASP A 138 17.66 -56.07 -14.99
CA ASP A 138 17.52 -55.70 -13.58
C ASP A 138 16.94 -54.28 -13.48
N LYS A 139 15.78 -54.14 -12.81
CA LYS A 139 15.11 -52.84 -12.60
C LYS A 139 15.34 -52.25 -11.21
N GLY A 140 16.30 -52.75 -10.43
CA GLY A 140 16.78 -52.11 -9.20
C GLY A 140 15.83 -52.14 -7.99
N ASN A 141 14.60 -52.65 -8.14
CA ASN A 141 13.60 -52.78 -7.07
C ASN A 141 13.08 -54.23 -6.90
N ASN A 142 13.99 -55.22 -6.96
CA ASN A 142 13.71 -56.66 -6.83
C ASN A 142 12.88 -57.31 -7.95
N GLU A 143 12.62 -56.61 -9.06
CA GLU A 143 12.05 -57.22 -10.25
C GLU A 143 13.11 -57.37 -11.35
N SER A 144 13.48 -58.61 -11.63
CA SER A 144 14.34 -58.97 -12.75
C SER A 144 13.53 -59.67 -13.83
N LEU A 145 13.52 -59.15 -15.06
CA LEU A 145 12.92 -59.80 -16.21
C LEU A 145 14.00 -60.58 -16.97
N ILE A 146 13.81 -61.89 -17.15
CA ILE A 146 14.73 -62.72 -17.94
C ILE A 146 14.14 -62.89 -19.34
N LEU A 147 14.84 -62.40 -20.36
CA LEU A 147 14.48 -62.58 -21.77
C LEU A 147 15.47 -63.56 -22.42
N ASN A 148 14.95 -64.61 -23.03
CA ASN A 148 15.77 -65.52 -23.84
C ASN A 148 15.95 -64.91 -25.23
N VAL A 149 17.19 -64.65 -25.61
CA VAL A 149 17.58 -64.10 -26.92
C VAL A 149 18.45 -65.15 -27.61
N ASN A 150 18.10 -65.49 -28.85
CA ASN A 150 18.72 -66.60 -29.59
C ASN A 150 20.12 -66.29 -30.15
N GLU A 151 20.72 -65.14 -29.82
CA GLU A 151 22.01 -64.69 -30.36
C GLU A 151 22.91 -64.15 -29.25
N ASP A 152 24.21 -64.44 -29.33
CA ASP A 152 25.22 -64.01 -28.35
C ASP A 152 25.43 -62.49 -28.44
N ILE A 153 24.85 -61.75 -27.50
CA ILE A 153 25.08 -60.31 -27.36
C ILE A 153 26.30 -60.10 -26.45
N LEU A 154 27.47 -59.83 -27.06
CA LEU A 154 28.74 -59.61 -26.36
C LEU A 154 28.95 -58.16 -25.87
N ALA A 155 27.87 -57.38 -25.72
CA ALA A 155 27.95 -55.96 -25.36
C ALA A 155 26.94 -55.62 -24.26
N THR A 156 27.44 -55.13 -23.13
CA THR A 156 26.64 -54.48 -22.10
C THR A 156 26.22 -53.11 -22.62
N THR A 157 24.92 -52.89 -22.76
CA THR A 157 24.37 -51.56 -23.05
C THR A 157 23.60 -51.08 -21.82
N THR A 158 23.98 -49.92 -21.30
CA THR A 158 23.26 -49.23 -20.22
C THR A 158 22.44 -48.12 -20.86
N THR A 159 21.13 -48.17 -20.67
CA THR A 159 20.23 -47.09 -21.13
C THR A 159 19.63 -46.42 -19.90
N THR A 160 19.90 -45.14 -19.73
CA THR A 160 19.29 -44.31 -18.69
C THR A 160 18.09 -43.59 -19.29
N THR A 161 16.90 -43.81 -18.72
CA THR A 161 15.68 -43.10 -19.12
C THR A 161 15.32 -42.12 -18.02
N THR A 162 15.38 -40.82 -18.32
CA THR A 162 14.93 -39.77 -17.42
C THR A 162 13.47 -39.46 -17.71
N THR A 163 12.57 -39.82 -16.81
CA THR A 163 11.16 -39.45 -16.93
C THR A 163 10.90 -38.20 -16.10
N LYS A 164 10.56 -37.09 -16.78
CA LYS A 164 10.13 -35.86 -16.13
C LYS A 164 8.62 -35.89 -15.95
N ILE A 165 8.14 -36.09 -14.72
CA ILE A 165 6.72 -36.01 -14.41
C ILE A 165 6.44 -34.57 -13.97
N GLU A 166 5.67 -33.83 -14.77
CA GLU A 166 5.18 -32.49 -14.41
C GLU A 166 3.77 -32.60 -13.83
N HIS A 167 3.65 -32.55 -12.50
CA HIS A 167 2.35 -32.32 -11.87
C HIS A 167 2.02 -30.83 -11.96
N ARG A 168 1.06 -30.47 -12.82
CA ARG A 168 0.44 -29.15 -12.79
C ARG A 168 -0.70 -29.19 -11.78
N HIS A 169 -0.55 -28.51 -10.66
CA HIS A 169 -1.70 -28.16 -9.83
C HIS A 169 -2.59 -27.23 -10.65
N GLN A 170 -3.72 -27.72 -11.14
CA GLN A 170 -4.77 -26.83 -11.61
C GLN A 170 -5.35 -26.18 -10.36
N LYS A 171 -5.05 -24.90 -10.13
CA LYS A 171 -5.83 -24.07 -9.19
C LYS A 171 -7.30 -24.37 -9.43
N PRO A 172 -8.11 -24.63 -8.40
CA PRO A 172 -9.54 -24.89 -8.57
C PRO A 172 -10.16 -23.70 -9.33
N GLN A 173 -10.34 -23.89 -10.64
CA GLN A 173 -10.91 -22.90 -11.54
C GLN A 173 -12.38 -22.75 -11.15
N GLY A 174 -12.71 -21.76 -10.33
CA GLY A 174 -14.11 -21.42 -10.08
C GLY A 174 -14.44 -20.93 -8.68
N MET A 175 -13.56 -21.04 -7.69
CA MET A 175 -13.86 -20.45 -6.38
C MET A 175 -13.56 -18.95 -6.34
N CYS A 176 -14.58 -18.19 -6.74
CA CYS A 176 -15.12 -17.07 -5.97
C CYS A 176 -14.30 -15.77 -5.82
N TYR A 177 -13.59 -15.29 -6.86
CA TYR A 177 -13.24 -13.85 -6.89
C TYR A 177 -14.50 -12.97 -6.77
N ASP A 178 -15.60 -13.39 -7.41
CA ASP A 178 -16.91 -12.72 -7.25
C ASP A 178 -17.42 -12.80 -5.81
N GLY A 179 -17.17 -13.92 -5.10
CA GLY A 179 -17.54 -14.08 -3.70
C GLY A 179 -16.84 -13.06 -2.79
N ARG A 180 -15.52 -12.89 -2.95
CA ARG A 180 -14.76 -11.90 -2.16
C ARG A 180 -15.19 -10.48 -2.47
N ARG A 181 -15.35 -10.12 -3.76
CA ARG A 181 -15.82 -8.78 -4.15
C ARG A 181 -17.20 -8.49 -3.55
N ASN A 182 -18.14 -9.43 -3.66
CA ASN A 182 -19.48 -9.26 -3.12
C ASN A 182 -19.47 -9.18 -1.59
N TYR A 183 -18.60 -9.94 -0.92
CA TYR A 183 -18.40 -9.83 0.52
C TYR A 183 -17.91 -8.44 0.92
N ILE A 184 -16.88 -7.91 0.24
CA ILE A 184 -16.35 -6.57 0.53
C ILE A 184 -17.44 -5.53 0.32
N LEU A 185 -18.12 -5.52 -0.82
CA LEU A 185 -19.21 -4.57 -1.10
C LEU A 185 -20.35 -4.66 -0.09
N MET A 186 -20.68 -5.86 0.38
CA MET A 186 -21.68 -6.06 1.43
C MET A 186 -21.20 -5.47 2.76
N VAL A 187 -19.93 -5.69 3.13
CA VAL A 187 -19.34 -5.10 4.34
C VAL A 187 -19.26 -3.59 4.21
N ASP A 188 -18.97 -3.03 3.04
CA ASP A 188 -18.92 -1.57 2.81
C ASP A 188 -20.30 -0.95 3.02
N ALA A 189 -21.34 -1.57 2.47
CA ALA A 189 -22.72 -1.14 2.67
C ALA A 189 -23.12 -1.20 4.16
N LEU A 190 -22.71 -2.27 4.85
CA LEU A 190 -22.94 -2.41 6.29
C LEU A 190 -22.19 -1.35 7.10
N VAL A 191 -20.91 -1.13 6.81
CA VAL A 191 -20.07 -0.12 7.46
C VAL A 191 -20.67 1.25 7.22
N ALA A 192 -21.05 1.60 6.00
CA ALA A 192 -21.69 2.87 5.70
C ALA A 192 -22.98 3.07 6.50
N LEU A 193 -23.83 2.06 6.55
CA LEU A 193 -25.10 2.10 7.29
C LEU A 193 -24.89 2.20 8.81
N LEU A 194 -23.93 1.45 9.36
CA LEU A 194 -23.61 1.48 10.80
C LEU A 194 -22.92 2.78 11.21
N PHE A 195 -22.18 3.42 10.30
CA PHE A 195 -21.48 4.66 10.61
C PHE A 195 -22.42 5.86 10.62
N ALA A 196 -23.52 5.85 9.85
CA ALA A 196 -24.51 6.94 9.85
C ALA A 196 -24.99 7.36 11.26
N PRO A 197 -25.50 6.46 12.13
CA PRO A 197 -25.88 6.84 13.49
C PRO A 197 -24.68 7.28 14.35
N ILE A 198 -23.47 6.75 14.10
CA ILE A 198 -22.25 7.15 14.81
C ILE A 198 -21.92 8.61 14.48
N VAL A 199 -21.83 8.95 13.19
CA VAL A 199 -21.60 10.34 12.73
C VAL A 199 -22.67 11.26 13.31
N TYR A 200 -23.95 10.90 13.19
CA TYR A 200 -25.04 11.70 13.75
C TYR A 200 -24.92 11.91 15.27
N SER A 201 -24.58 10.87 16.03
CA SER A 201 -24.44 10.96 17.49
C SER A 201 -23.27 11.85 17.93
N THR A 202 -22.20 11.95 17.13
CA THR A 202 -21.03 12.77 17.48
C THR A 202 -21.37 14.27 17.61
N TYR A 203 -22.40 14.77 16.91
CA TYR A 203 -22.83 16.17 17.00
C TYR A 203 -23.57 16.54 18.29
N TYR A 204 -23.97 15.54 19.07
CA TYR A 204 -24.58 15.75 20.38
C TYR A 204 -23.55 15.78 21.51
N ILE A 205 -22.28 15.50 21.21
CA ILE A 205 -21.19 15.65 22.18
C ILE A 205 -21.03 17.15 22.44
N PRO A 206 -21.24 17.61 23.69
CA PRO A 206 -21.10 19.03 24.01
C PRO A 206 -19.66 19.47 23.80
N ASN A 207 -19.47 20.63 23.17
CA ASN A 207 -18.17 21.29 23.19
C ASN A 207 -17.89 21.71 24.65
N THR A 208 -16.92 21.07 25.29
CA THR A 208 -16.53 21.44 26.65
C THR A 208 -15.71 22.72 26.58
N THR A 209 -16.36 23.85 26.78
CA THR A 209 -15.66 25.11 27.08
C THR A 209 -15.19 25.03 28.52
N PHE A 210 -13.94 24.62 28.74
CA PHE A 210 -13.32 24.78 30.06
C PHE A 210 -13.15 26.27 30.30
N SER A 211 -13.92 26.84 31.23
CA SER A 211 -13.63 28.18 31.77
C SER A 211 -12.79 28.03 33.04
N PRO A 212 -11.43 28.00 32.97
CA PRO A 212 -10.56 27.96 34.13
C PRO A 212 -10.70 29.19 35.04
N PHE A 213 -11.32 30.27 34.57
CA PHE A 213 -11.60 31.47 35.36
C PHE A 213 -13.11 31.68 35.43
N LYS A 214 -13.80 30.79 36.15
CA LYS A 214 -15.04 31.24 36.80
C LYS A 214 -14.55 32.22 37.86
N ASP A 215 -14.55 33.52 37.51
CA ASP A 215 -14.13 34.59 38.40
C ASP A 215 -14.72 34.32 39.78
N ASN A 216 -13.86 33.94 40.73
CA ASN A 216 -14.21 33.94 42.15
C ASN A 216 -14.24 35.41 42.65
N GLY A 217 -14.75 36.31 41.82
CA GLY A 217 -15.05 37.71 42.13
C GLY A 217 -16.30 37.79 42.97
N ASN A 218 -16.31 37.08 44.11
CA ASN A 218 -17.07 37.54 45.25
C ASN A 218 -16.44 38.86 45.70
N GLY A 219 -17.08 39.97 45.30
CA GLY A 219 -17.09 41.22 46.05
C GLY A 219 -15.83 42.08 46.02
N ALA A 220 -15.81 43.06 45.12
CA ALA A 220 -15.40 44.43 45.45
C ALA A 220 -15.81 45.36 44.31
N SER A 221 -17.11 45.63 44.26
CA SER A 221 -17.67 46.83 43.64
C SER A 221 -16.96 48.06 44.20
N GLY A 222 -16.24 48.78 43.33
CA GLY A 222 -15.67 50.08 43.64
C GLY A 222 -14.15 50.04 43.65
N VAL A 223 -13.55 50.40 42.52
CA VAL A 223 -12.97 51.73 42.31
C VAL A 223 -12.63 51.78 40.83
N SER A 224 -13.56 52.36 40.07
CA SER A 224 -13.31 52.91 38.75
C SER A 224 -12.36 54.10 38.86
N THR A 225 -11.70 54.41 37.75
CA THR A 225 -10.96 55.65 37.43
C THR A 225 -9.49 55.64 37.79
N GLY A 226 -8.67 55.37 36.77
CA GLY A 226 -7.22 55.46 36.84
C GLY A 226 -6.62 55.18 35.48
N VAL A 227 -6.71 56.18 34.59
CA VAL A 227 -6.10 56.24 33.26
C VAL A 227 -4.63 55.81 33.37
N GLY A 228 -4.33 54.59 32.91
CA GLY A 228 -2.98 54.01 32.89
C GLY A 228 -2.67 53.54 31.48
N SER A 229 -1.95 54.38 30.75
CA SER A 229 -1.52 54.23 29.37
C SER A 229 -0.62 53.01 29.13
N GLY A 230 -1.05 52.14 28.22
CA GLY A 230 -0.22 51.70 27.07
C GLY A 230 1.05 50.92 27.36
N VAL A 231 1.01 49.96 28.27
CA VAL A 231 2.01 48.89 28.27
C VAL A 231 1.31 47.62 27.82
N ASP A 232 1.29 47.42 26.51
CA ASP A 232 0.91 46.16 25.88
C ASP A 232 1.89 45.11 26.39
N SER A 233 1.48 44.43 27.46
CA SER A 233 2.29 43.38 28.05
C SER A 233 2.30 42.23 27.04
N PRO A 234 3.46 41.76 26.56
CA PRO A 234 3.55 40.62 25.64
C PRO A 234 2.92 39.33 26.22
N ASN A 235 2.57 39.34 27.50
CA ASN A 235 1.81 38.28 28.14
C ASN A 235 0.32 38.25 27.73
N GLU A 236 -0.28 39.33 27.20
CA GLU A 236 -1.68 39.30 26.75
C GLU A 236 -1.86 38.48 25.47
N GLU A 237 -1.01 38.67 24.46
CA GLU A 237 -1.10 37.92 23.19
C GLU A 237 -0.88 36.41 23.37
N MET A 238 0.10 36.00 24.18
CA MET A 238 0.34 34.58 24.45
C MET A 238 -0.84 33.95 25.21
N ASN A 239 -1.53 34.73 26.05
CA ASN A 239 -2.71 34.28 26.77
C ASN A 239 -3.90 34.13 25.81
N GLU A 240 -4.03 34.97 24.79
CA GLU A 240 -5.06 34.80 23.75
C GLU A 240 -4.84 33.53 22.91
N PHE A 241 -3.60 33.23 22.50
CA PHE A 241 -3.30 32.01 21.75
C PHE A 241 -3.68 30.74 22.52
N TRP A 242 -3.26 30.64 23.80
CA TRP A 242 -3.61 29.48 24.63
C TRP A 242 -5.10 29.43 24.97
N LYS A 243 -5.74 30.58 25.20
CA LYS A 243 -7.20 30.65 25.35
C LYS A 243 -7.91 30.15 24.10
N TYR A 244 -7.43 30.49 22.90
CA TYR A 244 -8.03 30.01 21.67
C TYR A 244 -8.01 28.47 21.58
N TRP A 245 -6.84 27.85 21.81
CA TRP A 245 -6.70 26.39 21.73
C TRP A 245 -7.42 25.66 22.86
N TYR A 246 -7.29 26.13 24.10
CA TYR A 246 -7.82 25.44 25.27
C TYR A 246 -9.35 25.50 25.33
N TYR A 247 -9.96 26.57 24.84
CA TYR A 247 -11.41 26.76 24.94
C TYR A 247 -12.20 26.24 23.73
N ASN A 248 -11.56 25.96 22.60
CA ASN A 248 -12.26 25.67 21.34
C ASN A 248 -11.94 24.31 20.71
N ILE A 249 -11.51 23.30 21.49
CA ILE A 249 -11.47 21.94 20.95
C ILE A 249 -12.90 21.49 20.64
N ALA A 250 -13.24 21.46 19.36
CA ALA A 250 -14.51 20.95 18.85
C ALA A 250 -14.55 19.42 19.00
N TRP A 251 -14.88 18.94 20.21
CA TRP A 251 -14.84 17.53 20.58
C TRP A 251 -15.70 16.65 19.68
N SER A 252 -16.85 17.14 19.22
CA SER A 252 -17.69 16.44 18.23
C SER A 252 -16.90 16.08 16.96
N LYS A 253 -16.21 17.07 16.38
CA LYS A 253 -15.35 16.88 15.19
C LYS A 253 -14.16 15.97 15.49
N TYR A 254 -13.52 16.16 16.64
CA TYR A 254 -12.37 15.35 17.04
C TYR A 254 -12.75 13.88 17.20
N VAL A 255 -13.86 13.60 17.87
CA VAL A 255 -14.36 12.24 18.07
C VAL A 255 -14.75 11.62 16.73
N LEU A 256 -15.47 12.34 15.87
CA LEU A 256 -15.77 11.86 14.51
C LEU A 256 -14.50 11.48 13.74
N TRP A 257 -13.51 12.38 13.74
CA TRP A 257 -12.22 12.19 13.09
C TRP A 257 -11.47 10.95 13.61
N MET A 258 -11.36 10.81 14.94
CA MET A 258 -10.66 9.68 15.55
C MET A 258 -11.38 8.36 15.35
N ILE A 259 -12.73 8.34 15.39
CA ILE A 259 -13.50 7.14 15.07
C ILE A 259 -13.27 6.72 13.62
N CYS A 260 -13.25 7.66 12.66
CA CYS A 260 -12.92 7.33 11.27
C CYS A 260 -11.54 6.67 11.15
N ILE A 261 -10.51 7.22 11.79
CA ILE A 261 -9.17 6.62 11.79
C ILE A 261 -9.19 5.21 12.40
N ILE A 262 -9.80 5.04 13.58
CA ILE A 262 -9.81 3.76 14.30
C ILE A 262 -10.57 2.70 13.51
N CYS A 263 -11.79 3.00 13.09
CA CYS A 263 -12.64 2.09 12.33
C CYS A 263 -12.07 1.83 10.93
N GLY A 264 -11.54 2.84 10.26
CA GLY A 264 -10.91 2.70 8.96
C GLY A 264 -9.67 1.82 9.00
N PHE A 265 -8.81 1.99 10.00
CA PHE A 265 -7.63 1.13 10.20
C PHE A 265 -8.06 -0.32 10.43
N ALA A 266 -9.02 -0.54 11.33
CA ALA A 266 -9.54 -1.87 11.66
C ALA A 266 -10.23 -2.54 10.46
N TYR A 267 -10.98 -1.76 9.68
CA TYR A 267 -11.62 -2.20 8.45
C TYR A 267 -10.57 -2.68 7.45
N VAL A 268 -9.54 -1.88 7.14
CA VAL A 268 -8.48 -2.28 6.20
C VAL A 268 -7.74 -3.52 6.72
N SER A 269 -7.36 -3.53 8.00
CA SER A 269 -6.66 -4.67 8.60
C SER A 269 -7.45 -5.98 8.50
N MET A 270 -8.73 -5.99 8.90
CA MET A 270 -9.52 -7.23 8.97
C MET A 270 -10.20 -7.60 7.66
N ILE A 271 -10.72 -6.62 6.92
CA ILE A 271 -11.60 -6.86 5.76
C ILE A 271 -10.78 -6.89 4.48
N THR A 272 -9.93 -5.89 4.25
CA THR A 272 -9.16 -5.83 3.01
C THR A 272 -7.94 -6.75 3.08
N GLU A 273 -7.21 -6.74 4.21
CA GLU A 273 -5.99 -7.54 4.43
C GLU A 273 -6.21 -8.89 5.15
N LYS A 274 -7.45 -9.23 5.56
CA LYS A 274 -7.79 -10.49 6.25
C LYS A 274 -6.97 -10.80 7.52
N ARG A 275 -6.46 -9.80 8.22
CA ARG A 275 -5.68 -10.02 9.44
C ARG A 275 -6.58 -10.44 10.59
N SER A 276 -6.07 -11.32 11.43
CA SER A 276 -6.78 -11.80 12.63
C SER A 276 -6.94 -10.75 13.73
N VAL A 277 -6.14 -9.67 13.69
CA VAL A 277 -6.14 -8.62 14.71
C VAL A 277 -6.39 -7.26 14.05
N PRO A 278 -7.44 -6.50 14.45
CA PRO A 278 -7.83 -5.27 13.79
C PRO A 278 -6.77 -4.16 13.82
N PHE A 279 -5.92 -4.14 14.85
CA PHE A 279 -4.94 -3.07 15.04
C PHE A 279 -3.50 -3.51 14.72
N HIS A 280 -3.36 -4.55 13.91
CA HIS A 280 -2.07 -4.97 13.37
C HIS A 280 -1.86 -4.40 11.96
N CYS A 281 -0.71 -3.78 11.76
CA CYS A 281 -0.17 -3.46 10.43
C CYS A 281 0.45 -4.71 9.77
N ARG A 282 1.12 -4.54 8.62
CA ARG A 282 1.89 -5.60 7.93
C ARG A 282 2.81 -6.40 8.85
N TYR A 283 3.50 -5.71 9.75
CA TYR A 283 4.50 -6.30 10.63
C TYR A 283 3.91 -6.91 11.92
N LYS A 284 2.58 -7.09 12.00
CA LYS A 284 1.88 -7.64 13.17
C LYS A 284 2.20 -6.90 14.48
N ARG A 285 2.41 -5.59 14.41
CA ARG A 285 2.69 -4.71 15.55
C ARG A 285 1.57 -3.68 15.68
N HIS A 286 1.23 -3.32 16.92
CA HIS A 286 0.29 -2.24 17.22
C HIS A 286 0.92 -0.84 17.15
N ARG A 287 2.26 -0.76 17.08
CA ARG A 287 3.00 0.51 17.11
C ARG A 287 2.46 1.52 16.10
N ASP A 288 2.26 1.09 14.86
CA ASP A 288 1.92 2.00 13.77
C ASP A 288 0.47 2.50 13.85
N PHE A 289 -0.42 1.71 14.48
CA PHE A 289 -1.76 2.16 14.85
C PHE A 289 -1.68 3.32 15.86
N PHE A 290 -0.90 3.18 16.93
CA PHE A 290 -0.75 4.27 17.91
C PHE A 290 -0.03 5.49 17.34
N GLN A 291 0.95 5.30 16.46
CA GLN A 291 1.59 6.40 15.72
C GLN A 291 0.58 7.12 14.83
N LEU A 292 -0.30 6.40 14.14
CA LEU A 292 -1.38 6.99 13.35
C LEU A 292 -2.36 7.79 14.21
N LEU A 293 -2.73 7.30 15.39
CA LEU A 293 -3.59 8.06 16.30
C LEU A 293 -2.91 9.37 16.74
N PHE A 294 -1.63 9.31 17.11
CA PHE A 294 -0.87 10.50 17.50
C PHE A 294 -0.74 11.51 16.36
N VAL A 295 -0.36 11.05 15.17
CA VAL A 295 -0.27 11.88 13.96
C VAL A 295 -1.65 12.41 13.58
N GLY A 296 -2.71 11.62 13.72
CA GLY A 296 -4.09 12.02 13.51
C GLY A 296 -4.53 13.15 14.43
N THR A 297 -4.15 13.10 15.71
CA THR A 297 -4.36 14.19 16.66
C THR A 297 -3.61 15.45 16.24
N ILE A 298 -2.37 15.32 15.77
CA ILE A 298 -1.59 16.46 15.24
C ILE A 298 -2.25 17.05 13.99
N TRP A 299 -2.70 16.22 13.04
CA TRP A 299 -3.41 16.69 11.85
C TRP A 299 -4.68 17.47 12.21
N PHE A 300 -5.44 16.97 13.19
CA PHE A 300 -6.59 17.68 13.74
C PHE A 300 -6.19 19.04 14.33
N ALA A 301 -5.13 19.07 15.15
CA ALA A 301 -4.64 20.28 15.79
C ALA A 301 -4.00 21.28 14.82
N ILE A 302 -3.38 20.87 13.72
CA ILE A 302 -2.80 21.82 12.75
C ILE A 302 -3.88 22.53 11.92
N GLY A 303 -5.12 22.05 11.96
CA GLY A 303 -6.26 22.75 11.38
C GLY A 303 -6.92 22.02 10.21
N GLY A 304 -6.45 20.85 9.80
CA GLY A 304 -7.05 20.13 8.66
C GLY A 304 -8.49 19.71 8.98
N PRO A 305 -8.70 18.60 9.72
CA PRO A 305 -10.03 18.15 10.11
C PRO A 305 -10.80 19.13 11.02
N SER A 306 -10.12 19.86 11.92
CA SER A 306 -10.80 20.74 12.88
C SER A 306 -11.49 21.94 12.23
N ARG A 307 -10.93 22.46 11.13
CA ARG A 307 -11.53 23.56 10.35
C ARG A 307 -12.43 23.06 9.23
N ALA A 308 -12.09 21.93 8.60
CA ALA A 308 -12.85 21.43 7.46
C ALA A 308 -14.17 20.77 7.86
N LEU A 309 -14.18 19.94 8.92
CA LEU A 309 -15.38 19.26 9.39
C LEU A 309 -16.39 20.27 9.94
N PHE A 310 -17.65 20.09 9.57
CA PHE A 310 -18.75 20.93 10.02
C PHE A 310 -19.18 20.49 11.42
N GLY A 311 -19.47 21.44 12.29
CA GLY A 311 -19.95 21.23 13.65
C GLY A 311 -21.16 22.10 13.95
N LYS A 312 -21.95 21.66 14.93
CA LYS A 312 -23.06 22.43 15.51
C LYS A 312 -22.47 23.72 16.07
N ASN A 313 -22.88 24.87 15.53
CA ASN A 313 -22.37 26.23 15.82
C ASN A 313 -21.13 26.69 15.04
N ASP A 314 -20.64 25.96 14.04
CA ASP A 314 -19.70 26.59 13.11
C ASP A 314 -20.42 27.69 12.33
N ILE A 315 -19.80 28.86 12.26
CA ILE A 315 -20.26 29.98 11.43
C ILE A 315 -19.45 29.92 10.14
N ILE A 316 -20.12 29.95 8.98
CA ILE A 316 -19.41 30.09 7.71
C ILE A 316 -18.72 31.45 7.71
N ILE A 317 -17.39 31.44 7.75
CA ILE A 317 -16.60 32.63 7.49
C ILE A 317 -16.16 32.54 6.03
N GLY A 318 -16.82 33.28 5.14
CA GLY A 318 -16.20 33.68 3.88
C GLY A 318 -16.41 32.81 2.63
N LEU A 319 -17.66 32.59 2.19
CA LEU A 319 -17.88 32.35 0.75
C LEU A 319 -18.76 33.40 0.07
N ASP A 320 -19.62 34.12 0.80
CA ASP A 320 -20.24 35.38 0.37
C ASP A 320 -20.96 35.95 1.59
N ASP A 321 -20.80 37.24 1.88
CA ASP A 321 -21.58 37.94 2.93
C ASP A 321 -23.10 37.82 2.70
N HIS A 322 -23.51 37.44 1.48
CA HIS A 322 -24.90 37.21 1.12
C HIS A 322 -25.45 35.85 1.57
N ILE A 323 -24.61 34.83 1.82
CA ILE A 323 -25.07 33.53 2.35
C ILE A 323 -25.00 33.51 3.88
N THR A 324 -24.04 34.24 4.47
CA THR A 324 -23.77 34.24 5.92
C THR A 324 -24.82 34.96 6.76
N GLN A 325 -25.64 35.85 6.19
CA GLN A 325 -26.70 36.53 6.96
C GLN A 325 -27.75 35.57 7.56
N ASN A 326 -27.94 34.39 6.97
CA ASN A 326 -28.91 33.41 7.47
C ASN A 326 -28.36 32.45 8.53
N THR A 327 -27.06 32.47 8.83
CA THR A 327 -26.44 31.53 9.79
C THR A 327 -25.99 32.21 11.09
N THR A 328 -26.70 33.24 11.55
CA THR A 328 -26.56 33.75 12.94
C THR A 328 -26.73 32.66 14.00
N HIS A 329 -27.35 31.53 13.64
CA HIS A 329 -27.55 30.37 14.48
C HIS A 329 -26.54 29.22 14.25
N GLY A 330 -25.58 29.38 13.33
CA GLY A 330 -24.69 28.31 12.89
C GLY A 330 -25.42 27.17 12.16
N TYR A 331 -24.69 26.10 11.84
CA TYR A 331 -25.28 24.90 11.24
C TYR A 331 -26.13 24.10 12.23
N SER A 332 -27.25 23.57 11.75
CA SER A 332 -28.00 22.57 12.49
C SER A 332 -27.21 21.25 12.61
N ALA A 333 -27.64 20.36 13.52
CA ALA A 333 -27.01 19.06 13.65
C ALA A 333 -27.24 18.21 12.38
N GLU A 334 -28.42 18.35 11.78
CA GLU A 334 -28.85 17.66 10.56
C GLU A 334 -28.02 18.11 9.34
N GLU A 335 -27.77 19.41 9.20
CA GLU A 335 -26.92 19.96 8.14
C GLU A 335 -25.47 19.52 8.31
N SER A 336 -24.93 19.65 9.54
CA SER A 336 -23.56 19.22 9.86
C SER A 336 -23.36 17.73 9.55
N PHE A 337 -24.35 16.90 9.92
CA PHE A 337 -24.39 15.49 9.59
C PHE A 337 -24.37 15.27 8.08
N PHE A 338 -25.25 15.94 7.33
CA PHE A 338 -25.34 15.77 5.88
C PHE A 338 -24.00 16.09 5.20
N TYR A 339 -23.39 17.23 5.55
CA TYR A 339 -22.11 17.64 4.98
C TYR A 339 -20.98 16.67 5.31
N ASN A 340 -20.78 16.30 6.58
CA ASN A 340 -19.66 15.40 6.89
C ASN A 340 -19.94 13.98 6.44
N TYR A 341 -21.19 13.50 6.40
CA TYR A 341 -21.48 12.15 5.94
C TYR A 341 -21.20 12.00 4.44
N PHE A 342 -21.81 12.84 3.60
CA PHE A 342 -21.64 12.76 2.14
C PHE A 342 -20.36 13.42 1.64
N GLY A 343 -19.94 14.50 2.27
CA GLY A 343 -18.75 15.25 1.89
C GLY A 343 -17.47 14.66 2.44
N PHE A 344 -17.46 14.03 3.61
CA PHE A 344 -16.22 13.51 4.21
C PHE A 344 -16.21 11.99 4.36
N PHE A 345 -17.22 11.40 5.01
CA PHE A 345 -17.20 9.98 5.35
C PHE A 345 -17.31 9.07 4.13
N ILE A 346 -18.19 9.37 3.16
CA ILE A 346 -18.26 8.58 1.92
C ILE A 346 -16.93 8.63 1.13
N PRO A 347 -16.33 9.81 0.86
CA PRO A 347 -15.00 9.87 0.26
C PRO A 347 -13.90 9.20 1.10
N PHE A 348 -14.00 9.24 2.43
CA PHE A 348 -13.11 8.50 3.32
C PHE A 348 -13.20 7.00 3.10
N LEU A 349 -14.42 6.44 3.06
CA LEU A 349 -14.63 5.03 2.76
C LEU A 349 -14.07 4.66 1.38
N LEU A 350 -14.31 5.48 0.36
CA LEU A 350 -13.71 5.30 -0.98
C LEU A 350 -12.17 5.31 -0.93
N GLY A 351 -11.59 6.18 -0.11
CA GLY A 351 -10.14 6.23 0.12
C GLY A 351 -9.60 4.95 0.78
N LEU A 352 -10.38 4.29 1.65
CA LEU A 352 -10.01 3.00 2.23
C LEU A 352 -9.92 1.86 1.19
N HIS A 353 -10.49 2.05 0.01
CA HIS A 353 -10.43 1.10 -1.10
C HIS A 353 -9.28 1.35 -2.09
N PHE A 354 -8.31 2.21 -1.74
CA PHE A 354 -7.20 2.54 -2.63
C PHE A 354 -6.47 1.30 -3.18
N THR A 355 -6.23 0.28 -2.35
CA THR A 355 -5.66 -1.02 -2.79
C THR A 355 -6.46 -1.71 -3.89
N TYR A 356 -7.78 -1.53 -3.98
CA TYR A 356 -8.56 -2.14 -5.07
C TYR A 356 -8.34 -1.41 -6.40
N LEU A 357 -7.92 -0.14 -6.36
CA LEU A 357 -7.43 0.56 -7.56
C LEU A 357 -6.12 -0.08 -8.05
N ASP A 358 -5.25 -0.53 -7.15
CA ASP A 358 -4.03 -1.28 -7.50
C ASP A 358 -4.33 -2.68 -8.05
N ARG A 359 -5.47 -3.28 -7.70
CA ARG A 359 -5.92 -4.57 -8.28
C ARG A 359 -6.54 -4.42 -9.66
N ASN A 360 -6.96 -3.22 -10.05
CA ASN A 360 -7.40 -2.96 -11.41
C ASN A 360 -6.15 -2.91 -12.31
N LEU A 361 -5.89 -4.00 -13.05
CA LEU A 361 -4.72 -4.14 -13.92
C LEU A 361 -4.48 -2.94 -14.84
N PHE A 362 -5.56 -2.30 -15.29
CA PHE A 362 -5.49 -1.12 -16.14
C PHE A 362 -4.99 0.12 -15.37
N LEU A 363 -5.56 0.41 -14.20
CA LEU A 363 -5.10 1.53 -13.37
C LEU A 363 -3.71 1.29 -12.79
N ARG A 364 -3.39 0.04 -12.42
CA ARG A 364 -2.05 -0.36 -12.00
C ARG A 364 -1.02 -0.12 -13.10
N SER A 365 -1.30 -0.58 -14.32
CA SER A 365 -0.39 -0.35 -15.45
C SER A 365 -0.18 1.14 -15.71
N ALA A 366 -1.25 1.93 -15.62
CA ALA A 366 -1.16 3.38 -15.77
C ALA A 366 -0.35 4.04 -14.64
N GLY A 367 -0.55 3.61 -13.39
CA GLY A 367 0.17 4.08 -12.21
C GLY A 367 1.67 3.74 -12.23
N ASP A 368 2.01 2.50 -12.55
CA ASP A 368 3.40 2.03 -12.66
C ASP A 368 4.18 2.82 -13.72
N LYS A 369 3.53 3.09 -14.87
CA LYS A 369 4.10 3.94 -15.93
C LYS A 369 4.20 5.38 -15.48
N PHE A 370 3.19 5.93 -14.79
CA PHE A 370 3.19 7.32 -14.35
C PHE A 370 4.35 7.61 -13.38
N GLY A 371 4.63 6.70 -12.45
CA GLY A 371 5.75 6.82 -11.51
C GLY A 371 7.15 6.67 -12.13
N THR A 372 7.26 6.16 -13.36
CA THR A 372 8.53 5.83 -14.01
C THR A 372 8.69 6.62 -15.33
N PRO A 373 9.38 7.78 -15.34
CA PRO A 373 9.47 8.64 -16.52
C PRO A 373 9.93 7.96 -17.82
N SER A 374 10.80 6.94 -17.74
CA SER A 374 11.24 6.18 -18.91
C SER A 374 10.10 5.39 -19.59
N LEU A 375 9.04 5.07 -18.84
CA LEU A 375 7.87 4.33 -19.32
C LEU A 375 6.76 5.24 -19.87
N TRP A 376 6.87 6.58 -19.76
CA TRP A 376 5.84 7.50 -20.24
C TRP A 376 5.58 7.38 -21.75
N ARG A 377 6.58 6.96 -22.53
CA ARG A 377 6.40 6.72 -23.98
C ARG A 377 5.62 5.44 -24.29
N THR A 378 5.39 4.59 -23.30
CA THR A 378 4.70 3.29 -23.44
C THR A 378 3.22 3.35 -23.06
N PHE A 379 2.70 4.54 -22.77
CA PHE A 379 1.28 4.74 -22.49
C PHE A 379 0.41 4.38 -23.70
N LYS A 380 -0.59 3.53 -23.50
CA LYS A 380 -1.60 3.24 -24.52
C LYS A 380 -2.60 4.40 -24.59
N PRO A 381 -3.20 4.71 -25.75
CA PRO A 381 -4.19 5.79 -25.86
C PRO A 381 -5.34 5.68 -24.85
N LEU A 382 -5.82 4.46 -24.57
CA LEU A 382 -6.87 4.22 -23.59
C LEU A 382 -6.44 4.60 -22.17
N GLU A 383 -5.20 4.28 -21.77
CA GLU A 383 -4.63 4.64 -20.46
C GLU A 383 -4.59 6.17 -20.29
N ILE A 384 -4.20 6.90 -21.34
CA ILE A 384 -4.18 8.37 -21.34
C ILE A 384 -5.59 8.94 -21.20
N ILE A 385 -6.58 8.39 -21.92
CA ILE A 385 -7.97 8.84 -21.85
C ILE A 385 -8.54 8.71 -20.44
N VAL A 386 -8.19 7.65 -19.70
CA VAL A 386 -8.63 7.47 -18.31
C VAL A 386 -7.83 8.32 -17.32
N LEU A 387 -6.53 8.52 -17.54
CA LEU A 387 -5.71 9.39 -16.70
C LEU A 387 -6.09 10.87 -16.83
N CYS A 388 -6.48 11.33 -18.03
CA CYS A 388 -6.82 12.72 -18.30
C CYS A 388 -7.87 13.30 -17.32
N PRO A 389 -9.05 12.70 -17.10
CA PRO A 389 -10.03 13.22 -16.14
C PRO A 389 -9.52 13.16 -14.69
N ILE A 390 -8.72 12.16 -14.32
CA ILE A 390 -8.13 12.05 -12.97
C ILE A 390 -7.15 13.20 -12.74
N ILE A 391 -6.25 13.46 -13.70
CA ILE A 391 -5.29 14.55 -13.64
C ILE A 391 -6.01 15.90 -13.63
N LEU A 392 -7.01 16.09 -14.48
CA LEU A 392 -7.80 17.33 -14.51
C LEU A 392 -8.52 17.57 -13.18
N PHE A 393 -9.07 16.52 -12.58
CA PHE A 393 -9.68 16.59 -11.26
C PHE A 393 -8.66 16.99 -10.19
N ILE A 394 -7.50 16.34 -10.14
CA ILE A 394 -6.43 16.67 -9.19
C ILE A 394 -5.97 18.13 -9.36
N LEU A 395 -5.74 18.58 -10.60
CA LEU A 395 -5.33 19.96 -10.89
C LEU A 395 -6.41 20.97 -10.49
N THR A 396 -7.68 20.65 -10.73
CA THR A 396 -8.82 21.50 -10.31
C THR A 396 -8.88 21.60 -8.80
N MET A 397 -8.76 20.48 -8.08
CA MET A 397 -8.74 20.47 -6.63
C MET A 397 -7.54 21.24 -6.08
N ALA A 398 -6.35 21.09 -6.67
CA ALA A 398 -5.16 21.85 -6.28
C ALA A 398 -5.34 23.36 -6.50
N ALA A 399 -5.86 23.77 -7.66
CA ALA A 399 -6.11 25.19 -7.97
C ALA A 399 -7.12 25.81 -7.00
N ILE A 400 -8.20 25.10 -6.65
CA ILE A 400 -9.20 25.56 -5.69
C ILE A 400 -8.57 25.71 -4.30
N HIS A 401 -7.78 24.75 -3.83
CA HIS A 401 -7.14 24.87 -2.53
C HIS A 401 -6.09 25.98 -2.50
N ILE A 402 -5.31 26.19 -3.58
CA ILE A 402 -4.39 27.33 -3.68
C ILE A 402 -5.17 28.65 -3.61
N TYR A 403 -6.28 28.75 -4.33
CA TYR A 403 -7.16 29.92 -4.28
C TYR A 403 -7.67 30.19 -2.86
N LEU A 404 -8.17 29.16 -2.16
CA LEU A 404 -8.64 29.27 -0.77
C LEU A 404 -7.51 29.65 0.21
N ILE A 405 -6.31 29.08 0.04
CA ILE A 405 -5.12 29.42 0.83
C ILE A 405 -4.75 30.91 0.68
N ILE A 406 -4.85 31.45 -0.55
CA ILE A 406 -4.57 32.87 -0.83
C ILE A 406 -5.68 33.76 -0.26
N GLN A 407 -6.95 33.39 -0.47
CA GLN A 407 -8.10 34.15 -0.01
C GLN A 407 -8.09 34.31 1.52
N ASP A 408 -7.78 33.25 2.25
CA ASP A 408 -7.71 33.25 3.72
C ASP A 408 -6.39 33.82 4.27
N LYS A 409 -5.49 34.30 3.40
CA LYS A 409 -4.13 34.77 3.75
C LYS A 409 -3.32 33.74 4.54
N LEU A 410 -3.58 32.44 4.33
CA LEU A 410 -2.87 31.35 5.01
C LEU A 410 -1.57 30.94 4.31
N TRP A 411 -1.32 31.47 3.11
CA TRP A 411 -0.20 31.07 2.27
C TRP A 411 1.15 31.24 2.96
N GLU A 412 1.33 32.24 3.82
CA GLU A 412 2.57 32.45 4.58
C GLU A 412 2.83 31.31 5.57
N TYR A 413 1.81 30.93 6.35
CA TYR A 413 1.91 29.83 7.31
C TYR A 413 2.17 28.50 6.61
N PHE A 414 1.47 28.24 5.51
CA PHE A 414 1.69 27.04 4.71
C PHE A 414 3.08 27.02 4.06
N ALA A 415 3.54 28.14 3.51
CA ALA A 415 4.88 28.24 2.93
C ALA A 415 5.97 28.00 3.97
N ILE A 416 5.83 28.53 5.18
CA ILE A 416 6.77 28.29 6.29
C ILE A 416 6.74 26.83 6.73
N ALA A 417 5.55 26.26 6.98
CA ALA A 417 5.40 24.90 7.47
C ALA A 417 5.91 23.85 6.48
N TYR A 418 5.46 23.94 5.21
CA TYR A 418 5.93 23.02 4.17
C TYR A 418 7.38 23.30 3.77
N GLY A 419 7.80 24.58 3.76
CA GLY A 419 9.20 24.94 3.54
C GLY A 419 10.13 24.29 4.56
N LEU A 420 9.78 24.35 5.85
CA LEU A 420 10.52 23.68 6.92
C LEU A 420 10.48 22.16 6.78
N PHE A 421 9.32 21.59 6.49
CA PHE A 421 9.16 20.15 6.28
C PHE A 421 10.06 19.64 5.13
N PHE A 422 10.00 20.27 3.96
CA PHE A 422 10.84 19.90 2.81
C PHE A 422 12.31 20.19 3.06
N PHE A 423 12.65 21.27 3.76
CA PHE A 423 14.02 21.54 4.16
C PHE A 423 14.60 20.42 5.04
N ILE A 424 13.84 19.93 6.02
CA ILE A 424 14.24 18.80 6.86
C ILE A 424 14.31 17.51 6.02
N LEU A 425 13.29 17.21 5.23
CA LEU A 425 13.24 15.99 4.42
C LEU A 425 14.41 15.91 3.43
N ILE A 426 14.67 16.99 2.69
CA ILE A 426 15.76 17.10 1.72
C ILE A 426 17.10 17.15 2.46
N GLY A 427 17.21 17.98 3.50
CA GLY A 427 18.44 18.14 4.28
C GLY A 427 18.91 16.82 4.89
N VAL A 428 18.03 16.11 5.59
CA VAL A 428 18.33 14.77 6.14
C VAL A 428 18.68 13.81 5.00
N SER A 429 17.89 13.77 3.92
CA SER A 429 18.17 12.88 2.78
C SER A 429 19.56 13.13 2.17
N LEU A 430 19.99 14.38 2.05
CA LEU A 430 21.32 14.73 1.56
C LEU A 430 22.43 14.34 2.52
N LEU A 431 22.21 14.46 3.84
CA LEU A 431 23.19 14.08 4.86
C LEU A 431 23.42 12.56 4.92
N ILE A 432 22.40 11.75 4.66
CA ILE A 432 22.47 10.29 4.79
C ILE A 432 22.48 9.53 3.46
N LYS A 433 22.50 10.23 2.32
CA LYS A 433 22.43 9.64 0.97
C LYS A 433 23.49 8.58 0.68
N SER A 434 24.63 8.62 1.37
CA SER A 434 25.72 7.66 1.17
C SER A 434 25.42 6.28 1.76
N ARG A 435 24.43 6.15 2.65
CA ARG A 435 24.09 4.89 3.33
C ARG A 435 22.63 4.50 3.19
N TYR A 436 21.77 5.46 2.85
CA TYR A 436 20.34 5.27 2.79
C TYR A 436 19.74 5.88 1.52
N TYR A 437 18.67 5.26 1.03
CA TYR A 437 17.82 5.83 0.00
C TYR A 437 16.46 6.22 0.58
N LEU A 438 15.92 7.33 0.07
CA LEU A 438 14.58 7.80 0.42
C LEU A 438 13.53 6.94 -0.31
N HIS A 439 12.60 6.36 0.43
CA HIS A 439 11.45 5.62 -0.09
C HIS A 439 10.18 6.17 0.55
N ILE A 440 9.37 6.85 -0.24
CA ILE A 440 8.13 7.47 0.22
C ILE A 440 6.97 6.68 -0.38
N HIS A 441 6.15 6.10 0.48
CA HIS A 441 4.89 5.52 0.07
C HIS A 441 3.86 6.62 -0.18
N HIS A 442 2.92 6.39 -1.11
CA HIS A 442 1.91 7.37 -1.50
C HIS A 442 1.05 7.83 -0.31
N TYR A 443 0.73 6.95 0.64
CA TYR A 443 -0.07 7.30 1.81
C TYR A 443 0.60 8.38 2.68
N PHE A 444 1.94 8.45 2.68
CA PHE A 444 2.66 9.49 3.38
C PHE A 444 2.48 10.84 2.69
N MET A 445 2.48 10.85 1.35
CA MET A 445 2.19 12.06 0.56
C MET A 445 0.76 12.55 0.82
N PHE A 446 -0.23 11.63 0.81
CA PHE A 446 -1.62 11.98 1.11
C PHE A 446 -1.82 12.45 2.55
N GLY A 447 -1.16 11.82 3.53
CA GLY A 447 -1.17 12.28 4.91
C GLY A 447 -0.58 13.68 5.07
N CYS A 448 0.48 13.99 4.32
CA CYS A 448 1.03 15.34 4.26
C CYS A 448 0.09 16.35 3.59
N MET A 449 -0.96 15.94 2.86
CA MET A 449 -1.93 16.86 2.24
C MET A 449 -3.13 17.18 3.15
N ILE A 450 -3.35 16.44 4.24
CA ILE A 450 -4.50 16.65 5.14
C ILE A 450 -4.60 18.09 5.68
N PRO A 451 -3.52 18.77 6.10
CA PRO A 451 -3.62 20.17 6.51
C PRO A 451 -4.07 21.12 5.40
N LEU A 452 -3.78 20.81 4.14
CA LEU A 452 -4.15 21.65 2.99
C LEU A 452 -5.64 21.62 2.69
N THR A 453 -6.38 20.64 3.21
CA THR A 453 -7.84 20.53 3.03
C THR A 453 -8.63 21.21 4.14
N GLY A 454 -7.98 22.03 4.98
CA GLY A 454 -8.53 22.67 6.18
C GLY A 454 -9.51 23.84 5.93
N PHE A 455 -10.31 23.78 4.88
CA PHE A 455 -11.30 24.80 4.54
C PHE A 455 -12.71 24.26 4.69
N GLN A 456 -13.63 25.08 5.16
CA GLN A 456 -15.03 24.68 5.40
C GLN A 456 -15.86 24.74 4.11
N THR A 457 -15.47 23.96 3.10
CA THR A 457 -16.19 23.81 1.83
C THR A 457 -16.44 22.35 1.52
N ILE A 458 -17.52 22.05 0.78
CA ILE A 458 -17.86 20.66 0.41
C ILE A 458 -16.71 20.00 -0.36
N LEU A 459 -16.05 20.75 -1.25
CA LEU A 459 -14.91 20.25 -2.02
C LEU A 459 -13.72 19.89 -1.13
N SER A 460 -13.45 20.71 -0.11
CA SER A 460 -12.37 20.44 0.85
C SER A 460 -12.70 19.26 1.76
N LEU A 461 -13.98 19.07 2.14
CA LEU A 461 -14.42 17.84 2.81
C LEU A 461 -14.18 16.60 1.96
N ILE A 462 -14.52 16.65 0.66
CA ILE A 462 -14.33 15.53 -0.27
C ILE A 462 -12.85 15.19 -0.38
N SER A 463 -12.00 16.20 -0.53
CA SER A 463 -10.55 16.02 -0.48
C SER A 463 -10.09 15.45 0.85
N LEU A 464 -10.51 16.03 1.98
CA LEU A 464 -10.14 15.57 3.31
C LEU A 464 -10.50 14.11 3.50
N GLY A 465 -11.72 13.71 3.15
CA GLY A 465 -12.18 12.33 3.23
C GLY A 465 -11.29 11.42 2.41
N ALA A 466 -11.15 11.69 1.12
CA ALA A 466 -10.35 10.86 0.22
C ALA A 466 -8.88 10.73 0.67
N VAL A 467 -8.19 11.84 0.93
CA VAL A 467 -6.77 11.80 1.33
C VAL A 467 -6.57 11.15 2.69
N SER A 468 -7.50 11.33 3.62
CA SER A 468 -7.45 10.67 4.94
C SER A 468 -7.71 9.17 4.83
N GLY A 469 -8.66 8.76 3.99
CA GLY A 469 -8.92 7.35 3.72
C GLY A 469 -7.71 6.65 3.13
N ILE A 470 -7.06 7.25 2.12
CA ILE A 470 -5.83 6.72 1.50
C ILE A 470 -4.68 6.69 2.52
N ALA A 471 -4.55 7.72 3.37
CA ALA A 471 -3.53 7.74 4.41
C ALA A 471 -3.71 6.62 5.45
N VAL A 472 -4.94 6.43 5.94
CA VAL A 472 -5.29 5.37 6.92
C VAL A 472 -5.13 3.99 6.30
N GLU A 473 -5.58 3.80 5.06
CA GLU A 473 -5.40 2.57 4.28
C GLU A 473 -3.94 2.21 4.16
N GLY A 474 -3.10 3.13 3.68
CA GLY A 474 -1.71 2.82 3.44
C GLY A 474 -0.93 2.59 4.73
N VAL A 475 -1.25 3.29 5.83
CA VAL A 475 -0.63 3.00 7.14
C VAL A 475 -1.09 1.64 7.68
N SER A 476 -2.37 1.30 7.56
CA SER A 476 -2.87 -0.01 7.96
C SER A 476 -2.20 -1.10 7.14
N ARG A 477 -2.17 -0.98 5.82
CA ARG A 477 -1.62 -1.98 4.91
C ARG A 477 -0.10 -2.08 5.03
N TRP A 478 0.63 -0.97 4.93
CA TRP A 478 2.09 -0.95 4.73
C TRP A 478 2.89 -0.56 5.97
N SER A 479 2.24 -0.26 7.10
CA SER A 479 2.89 0.30 8.31
C SER A 479 3.46 1.72 8.11
N MET A 480 3.71 2.45 9.18
CA MET A 480 4.54 3.66 9.18
C MET A 480 6.03 3.28 9.14
N GLY A 481 6.43 2.63 8.05
CA GLY A 481 7.81 2.21 7.81
C GLY A 481 8.79 3.40 7.80
N PHE A 482 10.08 3.08 7.85
CA PHE A 482 11.12 4.10 7.75
C PHE A 482 11.05 4.78 6.37
N LEU A 483 11.21 6.11 6.34
CA LEU A 483 11.34 6.84 5.06
C LEU A 483 12.69 6.57 4.38
N TRP A 484 13.70 6.17 5.16
CA TRP A 484 15.05 5.92 4.68
C TRP A 484 15.43 4.46 4.92
N TYR A 485 15.65 3.74 3.83
CA TYR A 485 16.06 2.33 3.87
C TYR A 485 17.56 2.24 3.64
N ARG A 486 18.22 1.31 4.36
CA ARG A 486 19.65 1.07 4.23
C ARG A 486 19.93 0.32 2.93
N GLY A 487 20.85 0.83 2.12
CA GLY A 487 21.26 0.20 0.86
C GLY A 487 21.69 1.21 -0.19
N GLU A 488 22.63 0.81 -1.04
CA GLU A 488 22.89 1.52 -2.30
C GLU A 488 21.76 1.16 -3.26
N ARG A 489 21.01 2.15 -3.76
CA ARG A 489 20.12 1.89 -4.90
C ARG A 489 21.00 1.51 -6.09
N VAL A 490 20.95 0.25 -6.47
CA VAL A 490 21.27 -0.16 -7.84
C VAL A 490 20.11 0.35 -8.69
N LEU A 491 20.25 1.56 -9.24
CA LEU A 491 19.30 2.13 -10.20
C LEU A 491 19.39 1.40 -11.55
#